data_AF-A0A1J3FQ55-F1
#
_entry.id   AF-A0A1J3FQ55-F1
#
_cell.length_a   1.000
_cell.length_b   1.000
_cell.length_c   1.000
_cell.angle_alpha   90.00
_cell.angle_beta   90.00
_cell.angle_gamma   90.00
#
_symmetry.space_group_name_H-M   'P 1'
#
loop_
_entity.id
_entity.type
_entity.pdbx_description
1 polymer ?
#
loop_
_entity_poly.entity_id
_entity_poly.type
_entity_poly.pdbx_seq_one_letter_code
_entity_poly.pdbx_strand_id
1 'polypeptide(L)'
;GSDPPILYVLHYLGYNKPWLCFRDYDCNWNVGSYQQFASDEAHKTWWRVHDAMPEKLQRFCLLRSKQKAQLEWDRRQAEKGNYRDGHWKIKIKDKRLKICFESFCNWESMLQHWGES
;
A
#
# COMPACT_ATOMS: atom_id res chain seq x y z
N GLY A 1 -26.92 0.23 -20.90
CA GLY A 1 -25.73 0.67 -20.16
C GLY A 1 -25.63 2.18 -20.28
N SER A 2 -25.07 2.88 -19.31
CA SER A 2 -24.79 4.31 -19.46
C SER A 2 -23.57 4.50 -20.37
N ASP A 3 -23.59 5.55 -21.17
CA ASP A 3 -22.45 6.04 -21.94
C ASP A 3 -22.23 7.52 -21.55
N PRO A 4 -21.17 7.86 -20.82
CA PRO A 4 -20.09 6.97 -20.35
C PRO A 4 -20.55 6.00 -19.24
N PRO A 5 -19.81 4.88 -19.04
CA PRO A 5 -20.10 3.94 -17.97
C PRO A 5 -20.02 4.62 -16.60
N ILE A 6 -21.06 4.46 -15.78
CA ILE A 6 -21.11 4.96 -14.42
C ILE A 6 -20.56 3.86 -13.50
N LEU A 7 -19.55 4.20 -12.71
CA LEU A 7 -18.95 3.29 -11.73
C LEU A 7 -19.83 3.19 -10.49
N TYR A 8 -20.49 2.04 -10.29
CA TYR A 8 -21.34 1.81 -9.12
C TYR A 8 -20.63 1.08 -7.98
N VAL A 9 -19.72 0.16 -8.30
CA VAL A 9 -19.06 -0.71 -7.32
C VAL A 9 -17.60 -0.90 -7.71
N LEU A 10 -16.74 -0.93 -6.71
CA LEU A 10 -15.32 -1.25 -6.83
C LEU A 10 -15.00 -2.47 -5.98
N HIS A 11 -14.39 -3.49 -6.58
CA HIS A 11 -14.01 -4.72 -5.89
C HIS A 11 -12.49 -4.81 -5.79
N TYR A 12 -11.97 -4.67 -4.56
CA TYR A 12 -10.55 -4.87 -4.28
C TYR A 12 -10.24 -6.37 -4.17
N LEU A 13 -9.73 -6.97 -5.24
CA LEU A 13 -9.32 -8.39 -5.29
C LEU A 13 -7.91 -8.60 -4.72
N GLY A 14 -7.53 -9.87 -4.51
CA GLY A 14 -6.16 -10.24 -4.11
C GLY A 14 -5.83 -9.94 -2.64
N TYR A 15 -4.55 -10.13 -2.29
CA TYR A 15 -4.05 -9.97 -0.92
C TYR A 15 -3.81 -8.51 -0.54
N ASN A 16 -3.21 -7.73 -1.44
CA ASN A 16 -2.87 -6.32 -1.22
C ASN A 16 -4.11 -5.42 -1.30
N LYS A 17 -4.86 -5.38 -0.20
CA LYS A 17 -5.97 -4.43 -0.05
C LYS A 17 -5.42 -3.00 0.11
N PRO A 18 -6.19 -1.95 -0.24
CA PRO A 18 -5.69 -0.57 -0.14
C PRO A 18 -5.17 -0.15 1.24
N TRP A 19 -5.81 -0.62 2.32
CA TRP A 19 -5.35 -0.39 3.70
C TRP A 19 -4.03 -1.06 4.04
N LEU A 20 -3.61 -2.05 3.25
CA LEU A 20 -2.37 -2.79 3.41
C LEU A 20 -1.21 -2.20 2.60
N CYS A 21 -1.49 -1.31 1.65
CA CYS A 21 -0.48 -0.53 0.93
C CYS A 21 -0.14 0.75 1.69
N PHE A 22 0.97 1.41 1.36
CA PHE A 22 1.17 2.81 1.76
C PHE A 22 0.09 3.70 1.14
N ARG A 23 -0.15 4.85 1.76
CA ARG A 23 -1.18 5.80 1.32
C ARG A 23 -0.87 6.51 0.00
N ASP A 24 0.40 6.56 -0.36
CA ASP A 24 0.88 7.43 -1.43
C ASP A 24 0.52 6.94 -2.85
N TYR A 25 0.40 5.63 -3.05
CA TYR A 25 -0.02 4.99 -4.31
C TYR A 25 -0.39 3.52 -4.09
N ASP A 26 -0.99 2.88 -5.11
CA ASP A 26 -1.31 1.45 -5.05
C ASP A 26 -0.04 0.58 -5.07
N CYS A 27 0.29 -0.07 -3.95
CA CYS A 27 1.49 -0.90 -3.84
C CYS A 27 1.52 -2.10 -4.80
N ASN A 28 0.40 -2.46 -5.45
CA ASN A 28 0.38 -3.45 -6.51
C ASN A 28 1.26 -3.07 -7.71
N TRP A 29 1.56 -1.78 -7.91
CA TRP A 29 2.53 -1.33 -8.92
C TRP A 29 3.93 -1.93 -8.71
N ASN A 30 4.32 -2.22 -7.46
CA ASN A 30 5.65 -2.73 -7.14
C ASN A 30 5.84 -4.23 -7.40
N VAL A 31 4.76 -4.97 -7.68
CA VAL A 31 4.80 -6.43 -7.87
C VAL A 31 4.31 -6.76 -9.26
N GLY A 32 5.20 -7.25 -10.13
CA GLY A 32 4.91 -7.47 -11.56
C GLY A 32 3.64 -8.29 -11.83
N SER A 33 3.39 -9.35 -11.06
CA SER A 33 2.17 -10.19 -11.21
C SER A 33 0.88 -9.50 -10.75
N TYR A 34 0.98 -8.40 -9.99
CA TYR A 34 -0.16 -7.65 -9.47
C TYR A 34 -0.44 -6.34 -10.21
N GLN A 35 0.45 -5.91 -11.11
CA GLN A 35 0.26 -4.66 -11.87
C GLN A 35 -1.07 -4.62 -12.65
N GLN A 36 -1.55 -5.76 -13.13
CA GLN A 36 -2.86 -5.86 -13.81
C GLN A 36 -4.05 -5.49 -12.91
N PHE A 37 -3.87 -5.45 -11.60
CA PHE A 37 -4.88 -5.07 -10.61
C PHE A 37 -4.62 -3.68 -10.00
N ALA A 38 -3.53 -3.02 -10.38
CA ALA A 38 -3.12 -1.76 -9.78
C ALA A 38 -3.94 -0.59 -10.33
N SER A 39 -4.44 0.27 -9.44
CA SER A 39 -5.09 1.54 -9.83
C SER A 39 -5.01 2.56 -8.70
N ASP A 40 -4.34 3.68 -8.99
CA ASP A 40 -4.23 4.79 -8.04
C ASP A 40 -5.57 5.47 -7.78
N GLU A 41 -6.47 5.49 -8.75
CA GLU A 41 -7.83 6.02 -8.65
C GLU A 41 -8.67 5.17 -7.69
N ALA A 42 -8.60 3.84 -7.84
CA ALA A 42 -9.23 2.89 -6.94
C ALA A 42 -8.65 3.00 -5.52
N HIS A 43 -7.32 3.13 -5.41
CA HIS A 43 -6.62 3.31 -4.15
C HIS A 43 -7.02 4.62 -3.44
N LYS A 44 -7.04 5.74 -4.16
CA LYS A 44 -7.52 7.05 -3.67
C LYS A 44 -8.96 6.99 -3.21
N THR A 45 -9.82 6.24 -3.90
CA THR A 45 -11.22 6.06 -3.52
C THR A 45 -11.33 5.40 -2.14
N TRP A 46 -10.51 4.39 -1.85
CA TRP A 46 -10.49 3.78 -0.52
C TRP A 46 -10.06 4.79 0.57
N TRP A 47 -9.04 5.60 0.31
CA TRP A 47 -8.58 6.59 1.29
C TRP A 47 -9.62 7.66 1.59
N ARG A 48 -10.49 8.03 0.64
CA ARG A 48 -11.64 8.90 0.91
C ARG A 48 -12.60 8.26 1.91
N VAL A 49 -12.87 6.96 1.77
CA VAL A 49 -13.69 6.21 2.74
C VAL A 49 -12.99 6.20 4.09
N HIS A 50 -11.70 5.84 4.13
CA HIS A 50 -10.90 5.80 5.35
C HIS A 50 -10.94 7.13 6.12
N ASP A 51 -10.72 8.25 5.41
CA ASP A 51 -10.67 9.58 6.01
C ASP A 51 -12.03 10.04 6.54
N ALA A 52 -13.13 9.54 5.97
CA ALA A 52 -14.47 9.80 6.47
C ALA A 52 -14.85 8.93 7.69
N MET A 53 -14.08 7.88 8.00
CA MET A 53 -14.36 7.02 9.15
C MET A 53 -13.98 7.72 10.47
N PRO A 54 -14.70 7.45 11.57
CA PRO A 54 -14.26 7.85 12.90
C PRO A 54 -12.83 7.41 13.23
N GLU A 55 -12.05 8.25 13.91
CA GLU A 55 -10.65 7.98 14.24
C GLU A 55 -10.42 6.65 14.99
N LYS A 56 -11.37 6.28 15.88
CA LYS A 56 -11.37 4.99 16.58
C LYS A 56 -11.41 3.77 15.65
N LEU A 57 -11.88 3.93 14.40
CA LEU A 57 -11.88 2.89 13.38
C LEU A 57 -10.61 2.94 12.51
N GLN A 58 -10.10 4.14 12.22
CA GLN A 58 -8.86 4.32 11.46
C GLN A 58 -7.66 3.60 12.10
N ARG A 59 -7.62 3.51 13.43
CA ARG A 59 -6.56 2.77 14.15
C ARG A 59 -6.44 1.29 13.78
N PHE A 60 -7.51 0.66 13.27
CA PHE A 60 -7.45 -0.74 12.83
C PHE A 60 -6.79 -0.89 11.45
N CYS A 61 -6.55 0.22 10.75
CA CYS A 61 -5.85 0.26 9.46
C CYS A 61 -4.35 0.59 9.62
N LEU A 62 -3.81 0.59 10.84
CA LEU A 62 -2.38 0.76 11.07
C LEU A 62 -1.58 -0.41 10.50
N LEU A 63 -0.38 -0.12 10.02
CA LEU A 63 0.51 -1.13 9.42
C LEU A 63 1.37 -1.78 10.50
N ARG A 64 1.42 -3.11 10.49
CA ARG A 64 2.38 -3.87 11.30
C ARG A 64 3.81 -3.58 10.85
N SER A 65 4.79 -3.70 11.73
CA SER A 65 6.20 -3.43 11.40
C SER A 65 6.73 -4.35 10.32
N LYS A 66 6.39 -5.64 10.36
CA LYS A 66 6.73 -6.58 9.28
C LYS A 66 6.18 -6.09 7.93
N GLN A 67 4.97 -5.55 7.91
CA GLN A 67 4.33 -5.09 6.69
C GLN A 67 4.97 -3.82 6.12
N LYS A 68 5.35 -2.87 6.99
CA LYS A 68 6.10 -1.67 6.57
C LYS A 68 7.39 -2.07 5.85
N ALA A 69 8.12 -3.03 6.40
CA ALA A 69 9.33 -3.57 5.80
C ALA A 69 9.07 -4.28 4.46
N GLN A 70 8.03 -5.14 4.37
CA GLN A 70 7.65 -5.77 3.10
C GLN A 70 7.36 -4.74 1.99
N LEU A 71 6.55 -3.71 2.30
CA LEU A 71 6.18 -2.68 1.31
C LEU A 71 7.40 -1.91 0.78
N GLU A 72 8.34 -1.56 1.66
CA GLU A 72 9.58 -0.89 1.25
C GLU A 72 10.51 -1.85 0.49
N TRP A 73 10.56 -3.13 0.87
CA TRP A 73 11.30 -4.15 0.12
C TRP A 73 10.75 -4.29 -1.31
N ASP A 74 9.42 -4.40 -1.47
CA ASP A 74 8.77 -4.49 -2.78
C ASP A 74 9.08 -3.25 -3.63
N ARG A 75 9.01 -2.05 -3.05
CA ARG A 75 9.40 -0.80 -3.72
C ARG A 75 10.85 -0.85 -4.22
N ARG A 76 11.79 -1.33 -3.41
CA ARG A 76 13.21 -1.49 -3.79
C ARG A 76 13.41 -2.55 -4.87
N GLN A 77 12.61 -3.62 -4.89
CA GLN A 77 12.66 -4.60 -5.97
C GLN A 77 12.14 -4.00 -7.29
N ALA A 78 11.06 -3.23 -7.26
CA ALA A 78 10.55 -2.53 -8.44
C ALA A 78 11.56 -1.50 -8.98
N GLU A 79 12.25 -0.79 -8.09
CA GLU A 79 13.36 0.11 -8.41
C GLU A 79 14.54 -0.65 -9.07
N LYS A 80 15.00 -1.74 -8.45
CA LYS A 80 16.06 -2.60 -9.01
C LYS A 80 15.68 -3.22 -10.36
N GLY A 81 14.41 -3.59 -10.52
CA GLY A 81 13.82 -4.09 -11.76
C GLY A 81 13.54 -3.01 -12.80
N ASN A 82 13.75 -1.73 -12.46
CA ASN A 82 13.48 -0.57 -13.30
C ASN A 82 12.07 -0.61 -13.93
N TYR A 83 11.07 -0.83 -13.10
CA TYR A 83 9.68 -0.91 -13.55
C TYR A 83 9.27 0.39 -14.27
N ARG A 84 8.66 0.23 -15.46
CA ARG A 84 8.44 1.31 -16.42
C ARG A 84 7.39 2.33 -15.97
N ASP A 85 6.43 1.91 -15.14
CA ASP A 85 5.39 2.78 -14.59
C ASP A 85 5.97 3.83 -13.62
N GLY A 86 7.13 3.55 -13.01
CA GLY A 86 7.88 4.52 -12.22
C GLY A 86 7.30 4.82 -10.82
N HIS A 87 6.26 4.12 -10.35
CA HIS A 87 5.65 4.40 -9.03
C HIS A 87 6.64 4.23 -7.87
N TRP A 88 7.65 3.37 -8.02
CA TRP A 88 8.72 3.19 -7.04
C TRP A 88 9.51 4.47 -6.72
N LYS A 89 9.46 5.49 -7.59
CA LYS A 89 10.07 6.82 -7.39
C LYS A 89 9.24 7.74 -6.49
N ILE A 90 7.97 7.41 -6.24
CA ILE A 90 7.08 8.24 -5.43
C ILE A 90 7.58 8.24 -3.99
N LYS A 91 7.82 9.44 -3.45
CA LYS A 91 8.24 9.61 -2.06
C LYS A 91 7.09 9.25 -1.12
N ILE A 92 7.29 8.21 -0.31
CA ILE A 92 6.33 7.78 0.71
C ILE A 92 6.20 8.83 1.81
N LYS A 93 4.98 9.32 2.05
CA LYS A 93 4.63 10.29 3.10
C LYS A 93 3.63 9.72 4.10
N ASP A 94 3.24 8.46 3.94
CA ASP A 94 2.32 7.78 4.85
C ASP A 94 2.74 7.90 6.33
N LYS A 95 1.89 8.59 7.11
CA LYS A 95 2.13 8.85 8.54
C LYS A 95 2.21 7.55 9.36
N ARG A 96 1.59 6.46 8.89
CA ARG A 96 1.58 5.16 9.58
C ARG A 96 2.97 4.56 9.72
N LEU A 97 3.95 4.97 8.90
CA LEU A 97 5.34 4.57 9.07
C LEU A 97 5.87 4.89 10.47
N LYS A 98 5.47 6.05 11.02
CA LYS A 98 5.92 6.55 12.33
C LYS A 98 5.07 6.06 13.50
N ILE A 99 3.92 5.45 13.24
CA ILE A 99 2.99 4.99 14.29
C ILE A 99 3.35 3.56 14.67
N CYS A 100 3.46 3.31 15.97
CA CYS A 100 3.67 1.98 16.51
C CYS A 100 2.51 1.53 17.39
N PHE A 101 2.07 0.28 17.22
CA PHE A 101 1.08 -0.36 18.11
C PHE A 101 1.48 -1.79 18.53
N GLU A 102 2.63 -2.29 18.06
CA GLU A 102 3.19 -3.59 18.42
C GLU A 102 4.29 -3.41 19.48
N SER A 103 4.58 -4.46 20.26
CA SER A 103 5.64 -4.43 21.29
C SER A 103 7.03 -4.22 20.71
N PHE A 104 7.26 -4.65 19.46
CA PHE A 104 8.49 -4.44 18.72
C PHE A 104 8.19 -3.76 17.39
N CYS A 105 8.82 -2.60 17.16
CA CYS A 105 8.42 -1.70 16.09
C CYS A 105 9.50 -1.27 15.10
N ASN A 106 10.69 -1.82 15.22
CA ASN A 106 11.80 -1.43 14.36
C ASN A 106 11.68 -2.11 12.99
N TRP A 107 10.83 -1.55 12.13
CA TRP A 107 10.63 -2.07 10.77
C TRP A 107 11.87 -1.88 9.88
N GLU A 108 12.71 -0.88 10.16
CA GLU A 108 13.98 -0.67 9.42
C GLU A 108 14.95 -1.82 9.67
N SER A 109 15.07 -2.27 10.93
CA SER A 109 15.83 -3.48 11.27
C SER A 109 15.23 -4.73 10.63
N MET A 110 13.90 -4.89 10.63
CA MET A 110 13.28 -6.01 9.91
C MET A 110 13.59 -5.99 8.40
N LEU A 111 13.63 -4.81 7.79
CA LEU A 111 13.96 -4.64 6.38
C LEU A 111 15.42 -5.03 6.07
N GLN A 112 16.35 -4.74 6.98
CA GLN A 112 17.76 -5.13 6.81
C GLN A 112 17.92 -6.65 6.71
N HIS A 113 17.16 -7.40 7.51
CA HIS A 113 17.17 -8.86 7.53
C HIS A 113 16.06 -9.48 6.66
N TRP A 114 15.51 -8.73 5.70
CA TRP A 114 14.36 -9.17 4.94
C TRP A 114 14.72 -10.33 4.00
N GLY A 115 14.18 -11.53 4.30
CA GLY A 115 14.45 -12.74 3.53
C GLY A 115 15.65 -13.56 4.03
N GLU A 116 16.28 -13.14 5.13
CA GLU A 116 17.18 -14.01 5.90
C GLU A 116 16.32 -15.06 6.63
N SER A 117 16.61 -16.34 6.39
CA SER A 117 15.95 -17.51 6.99
C SER A 117 16.74 -18.08 8.14
#